data_AF-A0A7X2IA45-F1
#
_entry.id   AF-A0A7X2IA45-F1
#
_cell.length_a   1.000
_cell.length_b   1.000
_cell.length_c   1.000
_cell.angle_alpha   90.00
_cell.angle_beta   90.00
_cell.angle_gamma   90.00
#
_symmetry.space_group_name_H-M   'P 1'
#
loop_
_entity.id
_entity.type
_entity.pdbx_description
1 polymer ?
#
loop_
_entity_poly.entity_id
_entity_poly.type
_entity_poly.pdbx_seq_one_letter_code
_entity_poly.pdbx_strand_id
1 'polypeptide(L)'
;MRTISQGNKFLVLLLVLPWSSFAGELPKISEKILSQYREQSKKGNPPGKYVLVHADGSEAKTGSSARPVYLLNISADPVSKLISSPEIDKLIKGEFSLELQSDILLSQGQTDYIVLAMSRPAQNNPRYVPCMIGAGEDRAYLLAISAGMLKVVNRFFGGCATSYELIQEGADLGYRVIEEGQTRRTVRYMLRGDNVVREPDYYKTGGSK
;
A
#
# COMPACT_ATOMS: atom_id res chain seq x y z
N MET A 1 -42.98 39.66 -52.09
CA MET A 1 -41.68 40.29 -51.75
C MET A 1 -41.59 40.33 -50.23
N ARG A 2 -40.59 39.65 -49.63
CA ARG A 2 -40.02 39.75 -48.25
C ARG A 2 -40.98 40.14 -47.09
N THR A 3 -41.08 39.46 -45.95
CA THR A 3 -40.06 38.79 -45.13
C THR A 3 -40.83 38.17 -43.95
N ILE A 4 -40.62 36.89 -43.61
CA ILE A 4 -40.98 36.37 -42.29
C ILE A 4 -39.72 35.78 -41.68
N SER A 5 -39.23 36.50 -40.68
CA SER A 5 -38.19 36.09 -39.75
C SER A 5 -38.76 35.01 -38.83
N GLN A 6 -38.20 33.81 -38.88
CA GLN A 6 -38.34 32.80 -37.83
C GLN A 6 -36.97 32.58 -37.21
N GLY A 7 -36.72 33.34 -36.13
CA GLY A 7 -35.74 32.92 -35.13
C GLY A 7 -36.28 31.74 -34.32
N ASN A 8 -35.38 31.16 -33.52
CA ASN A 8 -35.63 30.15 -32.48
C ASN A 8 -35.80 28.70 -33.01
N LYS A 9 -35.10 27.66 -32.56
CA LYS A 9 -34.15 27.45 -31.45
C LYS A 9 -33.20 26.32 -31.89
N PHE A 10 -31.88 26.56 -31.80
CA PHE A 10 -30.91 25.47 -31.86
C PHE A 10 -31.08 24.64 -30.59
N LEU A 11 -31.72 23.48 -30.72
CA LEU A 11 -31.90 22.52 -29.65
C LEU A 11 -30.55 21.80 -29.49
N VAL A 12 -29.69 22.36 -28.63
CA VAL A 12 -28.47 21.69 -28.18
C VAL A 12 -28.91 20.49 -27.34
N LEU A 13 -28.98 19.33 -27.97
CA LEU A 13 -29.16 18.05 -27.31
C LEU A 13 -27.86 17.75 -26.55
N LEU A 14 -27.78 18.23 -25.31
CA LEU A 14 -26.76 17.81 -24.34
C LEU A 14 -27.01 16.32 -24.05
N LEU A 15 -26.31 15.47 -24.79
CA LEU A 15 -26.12 14.05 -24.46
C LEU A 15 -25.38 14.00 -23.12
N VAL A 16 -26.14 14.00 -22.03
CA VAL A 16 -25.68 13.51 -20.73
C VAL A 16 -25.51 12.01 -20.90
N LEU A 17 -24.37 11.60 -21.45
CA LEU A 17 -23.94 10.21 -21.36
C LEU A 17 -23.85 9.92 -19.86
N PRO A 18 -24.58 8.94 -19.32
CA PRO A 18 -24.28 8.45 -18.00
C PRO A 18 -22.85 7.94 -18.09
N TRP A 19 -21.94 8.59 -17.35
CA TRP A 19 -20.68 7.98 -16.97
C TRP A 19 -21.01 6.80 -16.08
N SER A 20 -21.46 5.71 -16.71
CA SER A 20 -21.49 4.39 -16.11
C SER A 20 -20.03 4.08 -15.81
N SER A 21 -19.59 4.41 -14.60
CA SER A 21 -18.40 3.83 -14.02
C SER A 21 -18.65 2.34 -14.02
N PHE A 22 -18.19 1.65 -15.06
CA PHE A 22 -18.03 0.21 -15.04
C PHE A 22 -16.98 -0.08 -13.97
N ALA A 23 -17.42 -0.11 -12.71
CA ALA A 23 -16.71 -0.82 -11.67
C ALA A 23 -16.84 -2.30 -12.05
N GLY A 24 -15.95 -2.75 -12.94
CA GLY A 24 -15.86 -4.17 -13.28
C GLY A 24 -15.74 -4.97 -11.99
N GLU A 25 -16.48 -6.06 -11.90
CA GLU A 25 -16.42 -6.95 -10.73
C GLU A 25 -14.96 -7.39 -10.52
N LEU A 26 -14.48 -7.30 -9.28
CA LEU A 26 -13.12 -7.76 -8.96
C LEU A 26 -12.99 -9.25 -9.26
N PRO A 27 -11.80 -9.73 -9.65
CA PRO A 27 -11.60 -11.14 -9.92
C PRO A 27 -11.90 -11.98 -8.67
N LYS A 28 -12.43 -13.19 -8.88
CA LYS A 28 -12.71 -14.13 -7.80
C LYS A 28 -11.58 -15.15 -7.72
N ILE A 29 -10.99 -15.29 -6.54
CA ILE A 29 -9.98 -16.31 -6.28
C ILE A 29 -10.67 -17.58 -5.77
N SER A 30 -10.30 -18.72 -6.34
CA SER A 30 -10.87 -20.02 -5.93
C SER A 30 -10.53 -20.34 -4.47
N GLU A 31 -11.44 -21.03 -3.79
CA GLU A 31 -11.22 -21.51 -2.42
C GLU A 31 -9.99 -22.40 -2.29
N LYS A 32 -9.66 -23.16 -3.34
CA LYS A 32 -8.46 -23.99 -3.40
C LYS A 32 -7.19 -23.14 -3.27
N ILE A 33 -7.08 -22.07 -4.05
CA ILE A 33 -5.92 -21.15 -3.99
C ILE A 33 -5.88 -20.43 -2.63
N LEU A 34 -7.03 -19.97 -2.14
CA LEU A 34 -7.12 -19.31 -0.85
C LEU A 34 -6.66 -20.23 0.29
N SER A 35 -7.05 -21.50 0.25
CA SER A 35 -6.63 -22.52 1.22
C SER A 35 -5.12 -22.76 1.16
N GLN A 36 -4.52 -22.76 -0.03
CA GLN A 36 -3.06 -22.88 -0.17
C GLN A 36 -2.32 -21.73 0.52
N TYR A 37 -2.75 -20.48 0.32
CA TYR A 37 -2.14 -19.34 1.01
C TYR A 37 -2.34 -19.41 2.53
N ARG A 38 -3.53 -19.81 3.00
CA ARG A 38 -3.79 -19.98 4.45
C ARG A 38 -2.89 -21.04 5.08
N GLU A 39 -2.63 -22.15 4.40
CA GLU A 39 -1.71 -23.17 4.90
C GLU A 39 -0.25 -22.70 4.85
N GLN A 40 0.15 -21.94 3.84
CA GLN A 40 1.48 -21.33 3.79
C GLN A 40 1.68 -20.30 4.90
N SER A 41 0.69 -19.46 5.16
CA SER A 41 0.81 -18.38 6.15
C SER A 41 0.95 -18.90 7.58
N LYS A 42 0.36 -20.07 7.91
CA LYS A 42 0.55 -20.74 9.21
C LYS A 42 2.01 -21.08 9.53
N LYS A 43 2.88 -21.16 8.52
CA LYS A 43 4.32 -21.42 8.72
C LYS A 43 5.10 -20.17 9.11
N GLY A 44 4.53 -18.98 8.88
CA GLY A 44 5.11 -17.70 9.31
C GLY A 44 4.85 -17.43 10.79
N ASN A 45 5.70 -16.61 11.41
CA ASN A 45 5.51 -16.13 12.78
C ASN A 45 5.76 -14.61 12.84
N PRO A 46 4.71 -13.76 12.98
CA PRO A 46 3.29 -14.12 13.03
C PRO A 46 2.76 -14.66 11.67
N PRO A 47 1.62 -15.37 11.65
CA PRO A 47 0.99 -15.78 10.40
C PRO A 47 0.61 -14.57 9.54
N GLY A 48 0.96 -14.63 8.25
CA GLY A 48 0.59 -13.58 7.30
C GLY A 48 -0.93 -13.44 7.13
N LYS A 49 -1.41 -12.20 6.97
CA LYS A 49 -2.82 -11.85 6.71
C LYS A 49 -3.09 -11.41 5.27
N TYR A 50 -2.06 -10.90 4.60
CA TYR A 50 -2.16 -10.33 3.27
C TYR A 50 -1.07 -10.84 2.35
N VAL A 51 -1.41 -11.01 1.07
CA VAL A 51 -0.46 -11.36 0.00
C VAL A 51 -0.75 -10.55 -1.26
N LEU A 52 0.28 -10.30 -2.07
CA LEU A 52 0.14 -9.69 -3.40
C LEU A 52 -0.08 -10.77 -4.45
N VAL A 53 -1.14 -10.67 -5.24
CA VAL A 53 -1.52 -11.66 -6.25
C VAL A 53 -1.94 -11.03 -7.56
N HIS A 54 -1.85 -11.81 -8.64
CA HIS A 54 -2.53 -11.50 -9.89
C HIS A 54 -3.99 -11.94 -9.87
N ALA A 55 -4.76 -11.56 -10.90
CA ALA A 55 -6.18 -11.90 -11.03
C ALA A 55 -6.49 -13.41 -11.05
N ASP A 56 -5.51 -14.24 -11.43
CA ASP A 56 -5.60 -15.70 -11.43
C ASP A 56 -5.24 -16.33 -10.08
N GLY A 57 -4.87 -15.52 -9.08
CA GLY A 57 -4.44 -15.95 -7.76
C GLY A 57 -2.98 -16.38 -7.67
N SER A 58 -2.22 -16.32 -8.76
CA SER A 58 -0.77 -16.54 -8.71
C SER A 58 -0.07 -15.42 -7.94
N GLU A 59 1.00 -15.78 -7.23
CA GLU A 59 1.81 -14.82 -6.47
C GLU A 59 2.36 -13.75 -7.42
N ALA A 60 2.20 -12.48 -7.03
CA ALA A 60 2.77 -11.39 -7.78
C ALA A 60 4.26 -11.27 -7.48
N LYS A 61 5.11 -11.89 -8.32
CA LYS A 61 6.54 -11.55 -8.37
C LYS A 61 6.69 -10.20 -9.04
N THR A 62 6.75 -9.16 -8.22
CA THR A 62 6.79 -7.76 -8.60
C THR A 62 8.19 -7.40 -9.11
N GLY A 63 8.27 -6.75 -10.27
CA GLY A 63 9.55 -6.41 -10.94
C GLY A 63 9.60 -6.68 -12.45
N SER A 64 8.66 -7.44 -13.04
CA SER A 64 8.67 -7.73 -14.49
C SER A 64 7.29 -7.91 -15.14
N SER A 65 6.21 -7.57 -14.44
CA SER A 65 4.85 -7.89 -14.87
C SER A 65 4.02 -6.62 -15.04
N ALA A 66 3.57 -6.33 -16.26
CA ALA A 66 2.58 -5.28 -16.52
C ALA A 66 1.15 -5.67 -16.08
N ARG A 67 0.99 -6.87 -15.48
CA ARG A 67 -0.31 -7.37 -15.04
C ARG A 67 -0.75 -6.62 -13.78
N PRO A 68 -2.05 -6.32 -13.63
CA PRO A 68 -2.59 -5.78 -12.38
C PRO A 68 -2.23 -6.64 -11.18
N VAL A 69 -1.95 -5.98 -10.06
CA VAL A 69 -1.63 -6.61 -8.77
C VAL A 69 -2.70 -6.22 -7.76
N TYR A 70 -3.21 -7.22 -7.06
CA TYR A 70 -4.24 -7.08 -6.05
C TYR A 70 -3.68 -7.49 -4.70
N LEU A 71 -4.18 -6.86 -3.64
CA LEU A 71 -3.94 -7.31 -2.28
C LEU A 71 -5.06 -8.29 -1.90
N LEU A 72 -4.69 -9.51 -1.52
CA LEU A 72 -5.61 -10.54 -1.07
C LEU A 72 -5.56 -10.65 0.46
N ASN A 73 -6.70 -10.47 1.14
CA ASN A 73 -6.84 -10.84 2.55
C ASN A 73 -7.10 -12.35 2.66
N ILE A 74 -6.11 -13.11 3.14
CA ILE A 74 -6.21 -14.58 3.20
C ILE A 74 -6.95 -15.05 4.45
N SER A 75 -7.13 -14.19 5.46
CA SER A 75 -7.83 -14.50 6.70
C SER A 75 -9.34 -14.23 6.64
N ALA A 76 -9.85 -13.58 5.60
CA ALA A 76 -11.27 -13.29 5.45
C ALA A 76 -12.09 -14.53 5.06
N ASP A 77 -13.30 -14.68 5.63
CA ASP A 77 -14.30 -15.71 5.33
C ASP A 77 -15.69 -15.02 5.22
N PRO A 78 -16.51 -15.20 4.16
CA PRO A 78 -16.35 -15.99 2.92
C PRO A 78 -16.00 -15.14 1.66
N VAL A 79 -15.55 -15.81 0.58
CA VAL A 79 -15.02 -15.30 -0.71
C VAL A 79 -13.82 -14.34 -0.59
N SER A 80 -12.77 -14.63 -1.35
CA SER A 80 -11.55 -13.84 -1.47
C SER A 80 -11.81 -12.32 -1.51
N LYS A 81 -11.41 -11.61 -0.46
CA LYS A 81 -11.48 -10.14 -0.45
C LYS A 81 -10.24 -9.58 -1.13
N LEU A 82 -10.31 -9.48 -2.46
CA LEU A 82 -9.33 -8.73 -3.23
C LEU A 82 -9.54 -7.23 -3.01
N ILE A 83 -8.42 -6.52 -2.97
CA ILE A 83 -8.38 -5.07 -2.86
C ILE A 83 -7.50 -4.59 -4.01
N SER A 84 -8.08 -3.79 -4.90
CA SER A 84 -7.34 -3.09 -5.95
C SER A 84 -6.75 -1.80 -5.39
N SER A 85 -5.62 -1.36 -5.95
CA SER A 85 -5.01 -0.09 -5.59
C SER A 85 -4.34 0.55 -6.80
N PRO A 86 -4.85 1.71 -7.26
CA PRO A 86 -4.18 2.48 -8.30
C PRO A 86 -2.76 2.90 -7.93
N GLU A 87 -2.42 3.00 -6.64
CA GLU A 87 -1.06 3.29 -6.22
C GLU A 87 -0.14 2.10 -6.47
N ILE A 88 -0.57 0.88 -6.12
CA ILE A 88 0.21 -0.34 -6.37
C ILE A 88 0.42 -0.50 -7.89
N ASP A 89 -0.63 -0.30 -8.70
CA ASP A 89 -0.51 -0.37 -10.16
C ASP A 89 0.51 0.64 -10.71
N LYS A 90 0.59 1.85 -10.14
CA LYS A 90 1.61 2.84 -10.52
C LYS A 90 3.01 2.41 -10.15
N LEU A 91 3.21 1.80 -8.97
CA LEU A 91 4.52 1.32 -8.55
C LEU A 91 5.00 0.17 -9.44
N ILE A 92 4.12 -0.77 -9.77
CA ILE A 92 4.42 -1.86 -10.71
C ILE A 92 4.78 -1.33 -12.09
N LYS A 93 4.01 -0.38 -12.64
CA LYS A 93 4.32 0.28 -13.92
C LYS A 93 5.62 1.09 -13.86
N GLY A 94 5.97 1.59 -12.68
CA GLY A 94 7.25 2.23 -12.40
C GLY A 94 8.40 1.25 -12.19
N GLU A 95 8.18 -0.05 -12.44
CA GLU A 95 9.17 -1.13 -12.33
C GLU A 95 9.72 -1.34 -10.91
N PHE A 96 8.89 -1.05 -9.90
CA PHE A 96 9.20 -1.45 -8.54
C PHE A 96 8.87 -2.93 -8.30
N SER A 97 9.82 -3.64 -7.69
CA SER A 97 9.55 -4.82 -6.89
C SER A 97 8.94 -4.37 -5.56
N LEU A 98 7.91 -5.09 -5.10
CA LEU A 98 7.08 -4.80 -3.94
C LEU A 98 7.03 -6.01 -3.02
N GLU A 99 7.14 -5.76 -1.73
CA GLU A 99 7.09 -6.77 -0.68
C GLU A 99 6.26 -6.26 0.51
N LEU A 100 5.42 -7.12 1.08
CA LEU A 100 4.68 -6.83 2.29
C LEU A 100 5.48 -7.28 3.51
N GLN A 101 5.82 -6.35 4.39
CA GLN A 101 6.43 -6.66 5.69
C GLN A 101 5.32 -7.18 6.61
N SER A 102 5.08 -8.49 6.57
CA SER A 102 3.93 -9.12 7.22
C SER A 102 4.09 -9.35 8.72
N ASP A 103 5.32 -9.41 9.19
CA ASP A 103 5.72 -9.57 10.59
C ASP A 103 5.42 -8.35 11.47
N ILE A 104 5.30 -7.18 10.84
CA ILE A 104 4.99 -5.89 11.47
C ILE A 104 3.59 -5.37 11.09
N LEU A 105 2.64 -6.28 10.86
CA LEU A 105 1.22 -5.94 10.75
C LEU A 105 0.70 -5.35 12.07
N LEU A 106 0.10 -4.17 12.01
CA LEU A 106 -0.57 -3.54 13.16
C LEU A 106 -2.08 -3.48 12.90
N SER A 107 -2.88 -4.18 13.70
CA SER A 107 -4.34 -4.09 13.65
C SER A 107 -4.88 -3.18 14.76
N GLN A 108 -5.70 -2.19 14.40
CA GLN A 108 -6.42 -1.33 15.36
C GLN A 108 -7.89 -1.23 14.95
N GLY A 109 -8.77 -1.82 15.76
CA GLY A 109 -10.19 -1.92 15.43
C GLY A 109 -10.42 -2.71 14.14
N GLN A 110 -11.01 -2.07 13.13
CA GLN A 110 -11.28 -2.66 11.81
C GLN A 110 -10.24 -2.26 10.74
N THR A 111 -9.19 -1.57 11.14
CA THR A 111 -8.14 -1.07 10.25
C THR A 111 -6.87 -1.85 10.48
N ASP A 112 -6.30 -2.34 9.38
CA ASP A 112 -4.99 -2.97 9.36
C ASP A 112 -3.97 -2.04 8.72
N TYR A 113 -2.85 -1.84 9.39
CA TYR A 113 -1.72 -1.07 8.90
C TYR A 113 -0.61 -2.04 8.50
N ILE A 114 -0.10 -1.86 7.28
CA ILE A 114 0.94 -2.70 6.69
C ILE A 114 2.02 -1.83 6.07
N VAL A 115 3.25 -2.32 6.12
CA VAL A 115 4.37 -1.69 5.42
C VAL A 115 4.58 -2.39 4.09
N LEU A 116 4.55 -1.61 3.02
CA LEU A 116 4.90 -2.04 1.67
C LEU A 116 6.33 -1.56 1.38
N ALA A 117 7.29 -2.48 1.49
CA ALA A 117 8.65 -2.25 1.03
C ALA A 117 8.69 -2.32 -0.50
N MET A 118 9.52 -1.49 -1.11
CA MET A 118 9.67 -1.48 -2.57
C MET A 118 11.10 -1.17 -2.97
N SER A 119 11.58 -1.86 -3.99
CA SER A 119 12.92 -1.70 -4.53
C SER A 119 12.87 -1.60 -6.06
N ARG A 120 13.80 -0.85 -6.63
CA ARG A 120 13.97 -0.75 -8.08
C ARG A 120 15.45 -0.71 -8.44
N PRO A 121 15.93 -1.49 -9.42
CA PRO A 121 17.32 -1.45 -9.85
C PRO A 121 17.73 -0.05 -10.33
N ALA A 122 18.99 0.32 -10.06
CA ALA A 122 19.55 1.63 -10.43
C ALA A 122 19.42 1.94 -11.93
N GLN A 123 19.51 0.90 -12.77
CA GLN A 123 19.44 1.00 -14.23
C GLN A 123 18.08 1.53 -14.70
N ASN A 124 17.01 1.28 -13.94
CA ASN A 124 15.63 1.61 -14.32
C ASN A 124 15.23 3.02 -13.89
N ASN A 125 16.01 3.66 -13.01
CA ASN A 125 15.88 5.07 -12.71
C ASN A 125 17.25 5.67 -12.38
N PRO A 126 17.99 6.22 -13.34
CA PRO A 126 19.31 6.78 -13.09
C PRO A 126 19.29 8.09 -12.27
N ARG A 127 18.12 8.67 -11.99
CA ARG A 127 17.96 9.94 -11.25
C ARG A 127 17.54 9.75 -9.78
N TYR A 128 17.45 8.51 -9.31
CA TYR A 128 17.21 8.22 -7.90
C TYR A 128 18.33 8.72 -6.98
N VAL A 129 18.00 8.84 -5.69
CA VAL A 129 19.00 9.02 -4.64
C VAL A 129 19.40 7.63 -4.17
N PRO A 130 20.63 7.17 -4.45
CA PRO A 130 21.05 5.84 -4.05
C PRO A 130 21.20 5.70 -2.54
N CYS A 131 20.79 4.53 -2.03
CA CYS A 131 21.06 4.12 -0.67
C CYS A 131 22.57 3.97 -0.41
N MET A 132 23.27 3.35 -1.35
CA MET A 132 24.71 3.17 -1.39
C MET A 132 25.15 3.20 -2.87
N ILE A 133 26.44 3.46 -3.13
CA ILE A 133 26.97 3.47 -4.50
C ILE A 133 26.61 2.16 -5.21
N GLY A 134 25.90 2.25 -6.34
CA GLY A 134 25.48 1.09 -7.13
C GLY A 134 24.26 0.32 -6.61
N ALA A 135 23.73 0.64 -5.42
CA ALA A 135 22.50 0.05 -4.89
C ALA A 135 21.27 0.65 -5.59
N GLY A 136 20.17 -0.08 -5.68
CA GLY A 136 18.91 0.42 -6.25
C GLY A 136 18.20 1.48 -5.40
N GLU A 137 17.02 1.86 -5.85
CA GLU A 137 16.12 2.74 -5.13
C GLU A 137 15.24 1.93 -4.19
N ASP A 138 15.44 2.09 -2.88
CA ASP A 138 14.63 1.44 -1.84
C ASP A 138 13.75 2.45 -1.11
N ARG A 139 12.46 2.11 -0.95
CA ARG A 139 11.45 2.93 -0.28
C ARG A 139 10.49 2.05 0.50
N ALA A 140 9.72 2.66 1.39
CA ALA A 140 8.59 1.99 2.02
C ALA A 140 7.41 2.92 2.24
N TYR A 141 6.22 2.39 1.99
CA TYR A 141 4.95 3.06 2.29
C TYR A 141 4.32 2.42 3.51
N LEU A 142 3.67 3.24 4.35
CA LEU A 142 2.65 2.75 5.28
C LEU A 142 1.30 2.84 4.59
N LEU A 143 0.59 1.72 4.57
CA LEU A 143 -0.74 1.60 4.01
C LEU A 143 -1.73 1.29 5.14
N ALA A 144 -2.94 1.83 5.02
CA ALA A 144 -4.07 1.49 5.87
C ALA A 144 -5.12 0.77 5.04
N ILE A 145 -5.63 -0.35 5.56
CA ILE A 145 -6.65 -1.19 4.94
C ILE A 145 -7.87 -1.19 5.84
N SER A 146 -8.98 -0.65 5.35
CA SER A 146 -10.25 -0.63 6.09
C SER A 146 -11.39 -0.79 5.10
N ALA A 147 -12.45 -1.51 5.52
CA ALA A 147 -13.64 -1.75 4.70
C ALA A 147 -13.38 -2.28 3.27
N GLY A 148 -12.24 -2.93 3.01
CA GLY A 148 -11.87 -3.42 1.68
C GLY A 148 -11.25 -2.37 0.75
N MET A 149 -10.89 -1.21 1.28
CA MET A 149 -10.15 -0.18 0.58
C MET A 149 -8.74 -0.08 1.14
N LEU A 150 -7.80 0.26 0.26
CA LEU A 150 -6.40 0.51 0.61
C LEU A 150 -6.10 2.00 0.44
N LYS A 151 -5.54 2.62 1.48
CA LYS A 151 -5.10 4.02 1.48
C LYS A 151 -3.61 4.10 1.81
N VAL A 152 -2.88 4.91 1.06
CA VAL A 152 -1.50 5.27 1.44
C VAL A 152 -1.57 6.34 2.51
N VAL A 153 -1.04 6.06 3.70
CA VAL A 153 -1.03 7.01 4.82
C VAL A 153 0.32 7.69 5.00
N ASN A 154 1.42 7.05 4.59
CA ASN A 154 2.74 7.69 4.50
C ASN A 154 3.54 7.11 3.32
N ARG A 155 4.00 7.98 2.41
CA ARG A 155 4.85 7.60 1.25
C ARG A 155 6.34 7.56 1.57
N PHE A 156 6.74 8.07 2.73
CA PHE A 156 8.11 8.18 3.19
C PHE A 156 8.23 7.50 4.55
N PHE A 157 7.75 6.25 4.62
CA PHE A 157 7.72 5.49 5.86
C PHE A 157 9.02 4.74 6.14
N GLY A 158 9.89 4.64 5.14
CA GLY A 158 11.21 4.04 5.25
C GLY A 158 11.90 3.99 3.89
N GLY A 159 13.00 3.25 3.84
CA GLY A 159 13.78 2.99 2.63
C GLY A 159 15.04 2.23 2.97
N CYS A 160 16.18 2.77 2.57
CA CYS A 160 17.50 2.21 2.79
C CYS A 160 17.74 1.80 4.24
N ALA A 161 18.18 0.55 4.46
CA ALA A 161 18.57 0.03 5.78
C ALA A 161 17.54 0.34 6.89
N THR A 162 16.26 0.27 6.56
CA THR A 162 15.18 0.57 7.51
C THR A 162 14.62 -0.70 8.11
N SER A 163 14.53 -0.75 9.43
CA SER A 163 13.79 -1.77 10.18
C SER A 163 12.61 -1.15 10.93
N TYR A 164 11.65 -1.99 11.30
CA TYR A 164 10.41 -1.57 11.92
C TYR A 164 10.17 -2.38 13.19
N GLU A 165 9.68 -1.71 14.23
CA GLU A 165 9.20 -2.35 15.45
C GLU A 165 7.78 -1.88 15.74
N LEU A 166 6.91 -2.81 16.14
CA LEU A 166 5.62 -2.44 16.72
C LEU A 166 5.85 -1.94 18.14
N ILE A 167 5.28 -0.79 18.46
CA ILE A 167 5.36 -0.18 19.78
C ILE A 167 3.98 0.07 20.36
N GLN A 168 3.88 -0.01 21.69
CA GLN A 168 2.68 0.31 22.45
C GLN A 168 3.05 1.24 23.60
N GLU A 169 2.37 2.39 23.68
CA GLU A 169 2.54 3.37 24.75
C GLU A 169 1.17 3.62 25.41
N GLY A 170 0.95 2.97 26.56
CA GLY A 170 -0.37 2.95 27.18
C GLY A 170 -1.40 2.24 26.29
N ALA A 171 -2.42 2.97 25.84
CA ALA A 171 -3.45 2.47 24.94
C ALA A 171 -3.13 2.69 23.45
N ASP A 172 -2.11 3.47 23.14
CA ASP A 172 -1.77 3.84 21.77
C ASP A 172 -0.77 2.84 21.18
N LEU A 173 -1.06 2.38 19.96
CA LEU A 173 -0.18 1.52 19.17
C LEU A 173 0.55 2.35 18.12
N GLY A 174 1.70 1.88 17.65
CA GLY A 174 2.44 2.55 16.60
C GLY A 174 3.60 1.74 16.07
N TYR A 175 4.42 2.44 15.29
CA TYR A 175 5.66 1.92 14.73
C TYR A 175 6.84 2.74 15.23
N ARG A 176 7.92 2.07 15.59
CA ARG A 176 9.25 2.67 15.62
C ARG A 176 9.94 2.32 14.30
N VAL A 177 10.33 3.34 13.56
CA VAL A 177 11.07 3.22 12.30
C VAL A 177 12.53 3.54 12.61
N ILE A 178 13.42 2.59 12.32
CA ILE A 178 14.85 2.66 12.62
C ILE A 178 15.61 2.65 11.30
N GLU A 179 16.26 3.76 10.97
CA GLU A 179 17.14 3.87 9.81
C GLU A 179 18.58 3.60 10.26
N GLU A 180 19.18 2.49 9.82
CA GLU A 180 20.55 2.05 10.18
C GLU A 180 21.64 2.56 9.22
N GLY A 181 21.42 3.71 8.57
CA GLY A 181 22.40 4.32 7.69
C GLY A 181 23.66 4.83 8.41
N GLN A 182 24.38 5.79 7.80
CA GLN A 182 25.60 6.38 8.39
C GLN A 182 25.43 6.93 9.80
N THR A 183 24.21 7.35 10.15
CA THR A 183 23.84 7.69 11.52
C THR A 183 22.51 7.03 11.80
N ARG A 184 22.44 6.25 12.88
CA ARG A 184 21.20 5.62 13.31
C ARG A 184 20.17 6.70 13.63
N ARG A 185 19.05 6.69 12.91
CA ARG A 185 17.91 7.59 13.18
C ARG A 185 16.71 6.77 13.58
N THR A 186 15.96 7.29 14.54
CA THR A 186 14.77 6.63 15.04
C THR A 186 13.63 7.62 15.10
N VAL A 187 12.48 7.22 14.57
CA VAL A 187 11.26 8.01 14.50
C VAL A 187 10.10 7.14 14.95
N ARG A 188 9.20 7.72 15.74
CA ARG A 188 7.98 7.03 16.17
C ARG A 188 6.80 7.51 15.31
N TYR A 189 5.92 6.59 14.95
CA TYR A 189 4.68 6.85 14.24
C TYR A 189 3.55 6.25 15.05
N MET A 190 2.85 7.08 15.82
CA MET A 190 1.80 6.66 16.74
C MET A 190 0.42 6.77 16.09
N LEU A 191 -0.44 5.80 16.33
CA LEU A 191 -1.84 5.85 15.94
C LEU A 191 -2.63 6.65 16.96
N ARG A 192 -3.18 7.78 16.53
CA ARG A 192 -4.01 8.69 17.33
C ARG A 192 -5.39 8.76 16.69
N GLY A 193 -6.29 7.88 17.14
CA GLY A 193 -7.54 7.63 16.44
C GLY A 193 -7.26 7.06 15.04
N ASP A 194 -7.84 7.67 14.00
CA ASP A 194 -7.65 7.24 12.61
C ASP A 194 -6.42 7.85 11.91
N ASN A 195 -5.54 8.53 12.66
CA ASN A 195 -4.38 9.24 12.12
C ASN A 195 -3.05 8.63 12.59
N VAL A 196 -2.09 8.59 11.68
CA VAL A 196 -0.69 8.26 11.99
C VAL A 196 0.05 9.57 12.26
N VAL A 197 0.56 9.75 13.48
CA VAL A 197 1.29 10.96 13.91
C VAL A 197 2.77 10.64 14.03
N ARG A 198 3.60 11.40 13.30
CA ARG A 198 5.06 11.33 13.40
C ARG A 198 5.53 12.07 14.65
N GLU A 199 6.19 11.36 15.55
CA GLU A 199 6.79 11.89 16.76
C GLU A 199 8.31 11.64 16.73
N PRO A 200 9.13 12.61 17.18
CA PRO A 200 10.53 12.31 17.43
C PRO A 200 10.66 11.22 18.49
N ASP A 201 11.68 10.39 18.37
CA ASP A 201 12.06 9.50 19.46
C ASP A 201 12.73 10.37 20.54
N TYR A 202 12.06 10.53 21.67
CA TYR A 202 12.66 11.27 22.78
C TYR A 202 13.70 10.36 23.42
N TYR A 203 14.97 10.55 23.04
CA TYR A 203 16.04 10.20 23.96
C TYR A 203 15.80 11.01 25.24
N LYS A 204 15.43 10.34 26.34
CA LYS A 204 15.69 10.90 27.66
C LYS A 204 17.19 11.17 27.69
N THR A 205 17.59 12.42 27.47
CA THR A 205 18.88 12.90 27.98
C THR A 205 18.82 12.61 29.47
N GLY A 206 19.56 11.57 29.88
CA GLY A 206 19.71 11.24 31.28
C GLY A 206 20.12 12.51 31.99
N GLY A 207 19.32 12.93 32.97
CA GLY A 207 19.76 13.88 33.96
C GLY A 207 21.01 13.31 34.61
N SER A 208 22.17 13.83 34.23
CA SER A 208 23.32 13.81 35.11
C SER A 208 23.21 15.03 35.99
N LYS A 209 23.10 14.74 37.28
CA LYS A 209 23.32 15.69 38.38
C LYS A 209 24.68 16.35 38.27
#